data_AF-A0AAW2RI82-F1
#
_entry.id   AF-A0AAW2RI82-F1
#
_cell.length_a   1.000
_cell.length_b   1.000
_cell.length_c   1.000
_cell.angle_alpha   90.00
_cell.angle_beta   90.00
_cell.angle_gamma   90.00
#
_symmetry.space_group_name_H-M   'P 1'
#
loop_
_entity.id
_entity.type
_entity.pdbx_description
1 polymer ?
#
loop_
_entity_poly.entity_id
_entity_poly.type
_entity_poly.pdbx_seq_one_letter_code
_entity_poly.pdbx_strand_id
1 'polypeptide(L)'
;MKIAVEGCMHGDLDNVYATLVHLQEVEKIKIDLLICCGDFQAVRNENDLQSLNVPPKYRSMNSFWKYYSGEKAAPCPTIFIGGNHEASNYLWELYYGGWAAPQIFFLGFAGVVKFGNVRIGGLSGIYKAHHYYSGHYEKMPYNEKDIRSIYHVREYDVHKLMQVQEPIDIFLSHDWPLGITDHGNLRGLLRKKPYFEQEILEGTLGSRAAADLMAKLRPSYWFSAHLHCKFSALVQHGENGPVTKFLALDKCLPGRKFLQIVEIESEVGPYDLHYDEEWLAITRKFNPVFPRTRMRANFSDAKLDIEECRQFVRNKLQMRGSKPFEFVRTAPCHNPSQSVANNFPSGHCRNPQTEALLQLLELKYCLDTSAELEEPSQSPGSLLSGGSYDYDKEDIPIEDVEDADELEETDDAEI
;
A
#
# COMPACT_ATOMS: atom_id res chain seq x y z
N MET A 1 0.56 -22.83 -3.91
CA MET A 1 0.61 -21.61 -4.73
C MET A 1 2.00 -20.99 -4.60
N LYS A 2 2.59 -20.56 -5.71
CA LYS A 2 3.90 -19.88 -5.72
C LYS A 2 3.69 -18.38 -5.89
N ILE A 3 4.10 -17.62 -4.88
CA ILE A 3 3.92 -16.16 -4.84
C ILE A 3 5.30 -15.52 -4.92
N ALA A 4 5.49 -14.61 -5.86
CA ALA A 4 6.63 -13.72 -5.86
C ALA A 4 6.33 -12.51 -4.98
N VAL A 5 7.25 -12.18 -4.07
CA VAL A 5 7.17 -10.99 -3.21
C VAL A 5 8.26 -10.03 -3.66
N GLU A 6 7.88 -8.77 -3.85
CA GLU A 6 8.73 -7.67 -4.27
C GLU A 6 8.67 -6.54 -3.22
N GLY A 7 9.81 -5.89 -2.99
CA GLY A 7 9.95 -4.79 -2.03
C GLY A 7 9.36 -3.48 -2.54
N CYS A 8 10.23 -2.59 -3.03
CA CYS A 8 9.85 -1.28 -3.60
C CYS A 8 10.02 -1.26 -5.13
N MET A 9 8.91 -1.13 -5.85
CA MET A 9 8.89 -1.21 -7.32
C MET A 9 9.51 0.03 -8.01
N HIS A 10 9.30 1.22 -7.44
CA HIS A 10 9.64 2.52 -8.00
C HIS A 10 9.24 2.70 -9.48
N GLY A 11 8.13 2.08 -9.90
CA GLY A 11 7.63 2.13 -11.27
C GLY A 11 8.40 1.29 -12.29
N ASP A 12 9.36 0.46 -11.88
CA ASP A 12 10.17 -0.41 -12.75
C ASP A 12 9.54 -1.80 -13.00
N LEU A 13 8.25 -1.80 -13.35
CA LEU A 13 7.48 -3.00 -13.65
C LEU A 13 8.09 -3.80 -14.81
N ASP A 14 8.69 -3.12 -15.80
CA ASP A 14 9.31 -3.77 -16.95
C ASP A 14 10.43 -4.73 -16.52
N ASN A 15 11.34 -4.31 -15.64
CA ASN A 15 12.43 -5.17 -15.18
C ASN A 15 11.94 -6.25 -14.20
N VAL A 16 11.02 -5.91 -13.29
CA VAL A 16 10.46 -6.90 -12.36
C VAL A 16 9.73 -8.00 -13.12
N TYR A 17 8.85 -7.65 -14.06
CA TYR A 17 8.13 -8.64 -14.85
C TYR A 17 9.04 -9.45 -15.79
N ALA A 18 10.04 -8.83 -16.41
CA ALA A 18 11.05 -9.57 -17.17
C ALA A 18 11.80 -10.59 -16.29
N THR A 19 12.16 -10.19 -15.05
CA THR A 19 12.78 -11.10 -14.06
C THR A 19 11.87 -12.28 -13.73
N LEU A 20 10.56 -12.05 -13.51
CA LEU A 20 9.61 -13.14 -13.24
C LEU A 20 9.47 -14.11 -14.41
N VAL A 21 9.37 -13.61 -15.64
CA VAL A 21 9.28 -14.45 -16.84
C VAL A 21 10.54 -15.30 -16.97
N HIS A 22 11.71 -14.70 -16.84
CA HIS A 22 12.99 -15.41 -16.90
C HIS A 22 13.10 -16.49 -15.81
N LEU A 23 12.74 -16.17 -14.56
CA LEU A 23 12.74 -17.14 -13.45
C LEU A 23 11.81 -18.32 -13.71
N GLN A 24 10.62 -18.09 -14.25
CA GLN A 24 9.68 -19.17 -14.59
C GLN A 24 10.26 -20.10 -15.66
N GLU A 25 10.93 -19.55 -16.67
CA GLU A 25 11.57 -20.33 -17.74
C GLU A 25 12.73 -21.19 -17.23
N VAL A 26 13.63 -20.59 -16.43
CA VAL A 26 14.84 -21.26 -15.92
C VAL A 26 14.48 -22.33 -14.88
N GLU A 27 13.67 -21.97 -13.89
CA GLU A 27 13.30 -22.87 -12.79
C GLU A 27 12.16 -23.83 -13.16
N LYS A 28 11.55 -23.66 -14.33
CA LYS A 28 10.40 -24.43 -14.81
C LYS A 28 9.25 -24.43 -13.81
N ILE A 29 8.99 -23.26 -13.23
CA ILE A 29 7.91 -23.02 -12.29
C ILE A 29 6.88 -22.09 -12.91
N LYS A 30 5.67 -22.10 -12.36
CA LYS A 30 4.66 -21.07 -12.60
C LYS A 30 4.55 -20.21 -11.36
N ILE A 31 4.60 -18.90 -11.54
CA ILE A 31 4.31 -17.91 -10.51
C ILE A 31 2.84 -17.54 -10.64
N ASP A 32 2.09 -17.73 -9.54
CA ASP A 32 0.63 -17.57 -9.53
C ASP A 32 0.21 -16.12 -9.22
N LEU A 33 1.03 -15.40 -8.45
CA LEU A 33 0.78 -14.04 -7.98
C LEU A 33 2.10 -13.30 -7.74
N LEU A 34 2.15 -12.02 -8.10
CA LEU A 34 3.12 -11.05 -7.60
C LEU A 34 2.49 -10.20 -6.49
N ILE A 35 3.20 -10.01 -5.38
CA ILE A 35 2.87 -9.07 -4.32
C ILE A 35 3.96 -8.00 -4.27
N CYS A 36 3.57 -6.72 -4.35
CA CYS A 36 4.46 -5.57 -4.17
C CYS A 36 4.13 -4.86 -2.85
N CYS A 37 5.16 -4.61 -2.04
CA CYS A 37 5.01 -4.04 -0.70
C CYS A 37 5.01 -2.52 -0.66
N GLY A 38 4.97 -1.84 -1.81
CA GLY A 38 4.75 -0.41 -1.93
C GLY A 38 5.73 0.29 -2.85
N ASP A 39 5.69 1.63 -2.83
CA ASP A 39 6.36 2.49 -3.81
C ASP A 39 6.12 2.00 -5.24
N PHE A 40 4.86 1.64 -5.54
CA PHE A 40 4.47 1.05 -6.82
C PHE A 40 4.61 2.04 -7.97
N GLN A 41 4.33 3.32 -7.71
CA GLN A 41 4.34 4.42 -8.67
C GLN A 41 3.41 4.19 -9.86
N ALA A 42 2.11 4.07 -9.59
CA ALA A 42 1.04 3.91 -10.59
C ALA A 42 0.79 5.16 -11.46
N VAL A 43 1.82 5.71 -12.12
CA VAL A 43 1.77 6.95 -12.92
C VAL A 43 1.17 6.68 -14.31
N ARG A 44 -0.03 7.19 -14.59
CA ARG A 44 -0.74 7.00 -15.87
C ARG A 44 -0.29 7.99 -16.94
N ASN A 45 0.03 9.21 -16.53
CA ASN A 45 0.45 10.34 -17.37
C ASN A 45 1.23 11.39 -16.56
N GLU A 46 1.67 12.46 -17.22
CA GLU A 46 2.48 13.52 -16.65
C GLU A 46 1.79 14.31 -15.53
N ASN A 47 0.46 14.37 -15.51
CA ASN A 47 -0.26 15.04 -14.42
C ASN A 47 -0.13 14.27 -13.11
N ASP A 48 -0.09 12.93 -13.16
CA ASP A 48 0.11 12.10 -11.97
C ASP A 48 1.50 12.33 -11.35
N LEU A 49 2.52 12.71 -12.13
CA LEU A 49 3.86 13.04 -11.61
C LEU A 49 3.86 14.22 -10.63
N GLN A 50 2.88 15.12 -10.71
CA GLN A 50 2.73 16.20 -9.74
C GLN A 50 2.16 15.74 -8.40
N SER A 51 1.58 14.55 -8.39
CA SER A 51 1.03 13.88 -7.21
C SER A 51 1.97 12.80 -6.67
N LEU A 52 3.25 12.83 -7.07
CA LEU A 52 4.35 12.04 -6.47
C LEU A 52 5.16 12.93 -5.53
N ASN A 53 5.36 12.50 -4.28
CA ASN A 53 6.30 13.14 -3.37
C ASN A 53 7.75 12.76 -3.69
N VAL A 54 8.20 13.16 -4.87
CA VAL A 54 9.55 12.93 -5.38
C VAL A 54 10.13 14.28 -5.81
N PRO A 55 11.40 14.61 -5.52
CA PRO A 55 12.01 15.83 -6.03
C PRO A 55 11.89 15.91 -7.56
N PRO A 56 11.52 17.06 -8.16
CA PRO A 56 11.19 17.15 -9.59
C PRO A 56 12.22 16.54 -10.54
N LYS A 57 13.52 16.66 -10.22
CA LYS A 57 14.62 16.09 -11.02
C LYS A 57 14.64 14.55 -11.10
N TYR A 58 13.99 13.87 -10.16
CA TYR A 58 13.93 12.40 -10.10
C TYR A 58 12.58 11.84 -10.57
N ARG A 59 11.63 12.70 -10.95
CA ARG A 59 10.33 12.26 -11.46
C ARG A 59 10.48 11.71 -12.87
N SER A 60 9.96 10.51 -13.09
CA SER A 60 9.96 9.84 -14.39
C SER A 60 8.66 9.07 -14.57
N MET A 61 8.18 8.98 -15.81
CA MET A 61 7.00 8.21 -16.18
C MET A 61 7.17 6.70 -15.95
N ASN A 62 8.43 6.22 -15.97
CA ASN A 62 8.80 4.81 -15.85
C ASN A 62 7.92 3.91 -16.74
N SER A 63 7.36 2.81 -16.21
CA SER A 63 6.74 1.77 -17.04
C SER A 63 5.24 1.53 -16.80
N PHE A 64 4.65 1.97 -15.69
CA PHE A 64 3.25 1.65 -15.35
C PHE A 64 2.25 2.07 -16.44
N TRP A 65 2.41 3.25 -17.03
CA TRP A 65 1.50 3.76 -18.06
C TRP A 65 1.31 2.82 -19.26
N LYS A 66 2.31 1.97 -19.58
CA LYS A 66 2.24 0.96 -20.65
C LYS A 66 1.26 -0.17 -20.30
N TYR A 67 1.18 -0.54 -19.03
CA TYR A 67 0.25 -1.56 -18.53
C TYR A 67 -1.15 -0.97 -18.39
N TYR A 68 -1.24 0.29 -17.94
CA TYR A 68 -2.49 1.04 -17.88
C TYR A 68 -3.14 1.24 -19.27
N SER A 69 -2.32 1.53 -20.30
CA SER A 69 -2.78 1.75 -21.67
C SER A 69 -3.16 0.47 -22.40
N GLY A 70 -2.64 -0.69 -21.95
CA GLY A 70 -2.73 -1.98 -22.64
C GLY A 70 -1.64 -2.21 -23.70
N GLU A 71 -0.64 -1.34 -23.78
CA GLU A 71 0.56 -1.56 -24.62
C GLU A 71 1.34 -2.80 -24.16
N LYS A 72 1.39 -3.03 -22.84
CA LYS A 72 1.92 -4.25 -22.23
C LYS A 72 0.88 -4.93 -21.35
N ALA A 73 1.04 -6.23 -21.16
CA ALA A 73 0.23 -7.03 -20.24
C ALA A 73 1.09 -7.53 -19.09
N ALA A 74 0.58 -7.48 -17.86
CA ALA A 74 1.24 -8.11 -16.72
C ALA A 74 1.29 -9.65 -16.92
N PRO A 75 2.42 -10.31 -16.62
CA PRO A 75 2.59 -11.75 -16.85
C PRO A 75 1.82 -12.63 -15.86
N CYS A 76 1.41 -12.07 -14.72
CA CYS A 76 0.59 -12.72 -13.70
C CYS A 76 -0.23 -11.67 -12.95
N PRO A 77 -1.30 -12.08 -12.22
CA PRO A 77 -1.95 -11.21 -11.26
C PRO A 77 -0.93 -10.54 -10.33
N THR A 78 -1.10 -9.25 -10.10
CA THR A 78 -0.25 -8.44 -9.22
C THR A 78 -1.12 -7.75 -8.19
N ILE A 79 -0.83 -7.92 -6.90
CA ILE A 79 -1.44 -7.15 -5.80
C ILE A 79 -0.39 -6.21 -5.23
N PHE A 80 -0.75 -4.96 -4.98
CA PHE A 80 0.14 -4.01 -4.33
C PHE A 80 -0.57 -3.15 -3.27
N ILE A 81 0.20 -2.69 -2.29
CA ILE A 81 -0.17 -1.59 -1.38
C ILE A 81 0.60 -0.33 -1.76
N GLY A 82 0.21 0.83 -1.25
CA GLY A 82 0.93 2.09 -1.48
C GLY A 82 2.10 2.26 -0.51
N GLY A 83 3.18 2.90 -0.97
CA GLY A 83 4.25 3.44 -0.14
C GLY A 83 4.19 4.97 0.00
N ASN A 84 5.34 5.63 0.04
CA ASN A 84 5.46 7.09 0.09
C ASN A 84 5.72 7.73 -1.29
N HIS A 85 6.19 6.96 -2.27
CA HIS A 85 6.39 7.41 -3.64
C HIS A 85 5.26 6.89 -4.53
N GLU A 86 4.10 7.55 -4.49
CA GLU A 86 2.92 7.09 -5.22
C GLU A 86 2.28 8.19 -6.05
N ALA A 87 1.60 7.78 -7.13
CA ALA A 87 0.60 8.61 -7.80
C ALA A 87 -0.62 8.76 -6.89
N SER A 88 -0.48 9.58 -5.85
CA SER A 88 -1.42 9.64 -4.71
C SER A 88 -2.81 10.10 -5.12
N ASN A 89 -2.91 10.88 -6.18
CA ASN A 89 -4.19 11.24 -6.80
C ASN A 89 -4.90 10.01 -7.36
N TYR A 90 -4.19 9.13 -8.07
CA TYR A 90 -4.79 7.93 -8.65
C TYR A 90 -5.12 6.88 -7.58
N LEU A 91 -4.22 6.66 -6.61
CA LEU A 91 -4.50 5.73 -5.53
C LEU A 91 -5.69 6.18 -4.66
N TRP A 92 -5.91 7.49 -4.52
CA TRP A 92 -7.09 8.01 -3.85
C TRP A 92 -8.39 7.65 -4.58
N GLU A 93 -8.42 7.68 -5.91
CA GLU A 93 -9.57 7.21 -6.71
C GLU A 93 -9.93 5.75 -6.37
N LEU A 94 -8.96 4.95 -5.91
CA LEU A 94 -9.06 3.53 -5.58
C LEU A 94 -8.90 3.29 -4.07
N TYR A 95 -9.30 4.23 -3.20
CA TYR A 95 -9.14 4.12 -1.75
C TYR A 95 -9.64 2.78 -1.15
N TYR A 96 -10.76 2.26 -1.65
CA TYR A 96 -11.36 0.98 -1.21
C TYR A 96 -10.78 -0.27 -1.89
N GLY A 97 -9.72 -0.10 -2.69
CA GLY A 97 -9.12 -1.12 -3.55
C GLY A 97 -9.82 -1.26 -4.89
N GLY A 98 -9.08 -1.75 -5.89
CA GLY A 98 -9.57 -1.95 -7.26
C GLY A 98 -8.44 -2.21 -8.25
N TRP A 99 -8.79 -2.56 -9.49
CA TRP A 99 -7.79 -2.73 -10.54
C TRP A 99 -7.23 -1.37 -10.95
N ALA A 100 -5.92 -1.19 -10.76
CA ALA A 100 -5.17 -0.02 -11.24
C ALA A 100 -4.81 -0.16 -12.73
N ALA A 101 -4.70 -1.39 -13.22
CA ALA A 101 -4.57 -1.75 -14.63
C ALA A 101 -5.05 -3.21 -14.79
N PRO A 102 -5.24 -3.73 -16.02
CA PRO A 102 -5.56 -5.14 -16.21
C PRO A 102 -4.56 -6.05 -15.49
N GLN A 103 -5.05 -6.97 -14.66
CA GLN A 103 -4.28 -7.87 -13.78
C GLN A 103 -3.45 -7.21 -12.67
N ILE A 104 -3.53 -5.89 -12.47
CA ILE A 104 -2.80 -5.17 -11.40
C ILE A 104 -3.81 -4.56 -10.43
N PHE A 105 -3.90 -5.10 -9.22
CA PHE A 105 -4.87 -4.73 -8.20
C PHE A 105 -4.22 -3.94 -7.07
N PHE A 106 -4.71 -2.73 -6.84
CA PHE A 106 -4.38 -1.96 -5.64
C PHE A 106 -5.27 -2.44 -4.49
N LEU A 107 -4.67 -2.81 -3.36
CA LEU A 107 -5.42 -3.31 -2.21
C LEU A 107 -6.28 -2.23 -1.53
N GLY A 108 -5.98 -0.95 -1.80
CA GLY A 108 -6.60 0.20 -1.13
C GLY A 108 -5.71 0.79 -0.05
N PHE A 109 -6.17 1.84 0.61
CA PHE A 109 -5.44 2.45 1.74
C PHE A 109 -5.35 1.48 2.94
N ALA A 110 -6.37 0.65 3.09
CA ALA A 110 -6.35 -0.59 3.86
C ALA A 110 -7.33 -1.56 3.20
N GLY A 111 -7.06 -2.86 3.26
CA GLY A 111 -7.90 -3.85 2.58
C GLY A 111 -7.66 -5.28 3.02
N VAL A 112 -8.66 -6.14 2.83
CA VAL A 112 -8.49 -7.60 2.81
C VAL A 112 -9.20 -8.16 1.58
N VAL A 113 -8.52 -9.04 0.85
CA VAL A 113 -9.03 -9.76 -0.32
C VAL A 113 -8.70 -11.25 -0.22
N LYS A 114 -9.36 -12.05 -1.04
CA LYS A 114 -9.06 -13.48 -1.21
C LYS A 114 -8.43 -13.71 -2.58
N PHE A 115 -7.34 -14.43 -2.64
CA PHE A 115 -6.77 -14.95 -3.88
C PHE A 115 -6.76 -16.48 -3.83
N GLY A 116 -7.67 -17.11 -4.56
CA GLY A 116 -8.07 -18.48 -4.25
C GLY A 116 -8.62 -18.58 -2.82
N ASN A 117 -8.05 -19.47 -2.01
CA ASN A 117 -8.40 -19.62 -0.60
C ASN A 117 -7.51 -18.81 0.37
N VAL A 118 -6.50 -18.10 -0.13
CA VAL A 118 -5.55 -17.31 0.68
C VAL A 118 -6.12 -15.93 0.97
N ARG A 119 -6.20 -15.53 2.25
CA ARG A 119 -6.61 -14.19 2.68
C ARG A 119 -5.39 -13.28 2.79
N ILE A 120 -5.43 -12.18 2.04
CA ILE A 120 -4.35 -11.19 1.93
C ILE A 120 -4.88 -9.87 2.47
N GLY A 121 -4.33 -9.42 3.60
CA GLY A 121 -4.60 -8.13 4.20
C GLY A 121 -3.46 -7.14 3.96
N GLY A 122 -3.71 -5.85 4.09
CA GLY A 122 -2.63 -4.88 4.04
C GLY A 122 -3.03 -3.46 4.42
N LEU A 123 -1.99 -2.69 4.76
CA LEU A 123 -2.04 -1.30 5.16
C LEU A 123 -1.07 -0.51 4.28
N SER A 124 -1.59 0.42 3.49
CA SER A 124 -0.79 1.30 2.63
C SER A 124 -0.22 2.48 3.42
N GLY A 125 0.93 2.97 2.97
CA GLY A 125 1.54 4.19 3.47
C GLY A 125 2.59 3.99 4.55
N ILE A 126 3.13 5.12 5.02
CA ILE A 126 4.14 5.18 6.08
C ILE A 126 3.60 5.84 7.35
N TYR A 127 4.11 5.46 8.51
CA TYR A 127 3.61 5.95 9.78
C TYR A 127 4.27 7.27 10.18
N LYS A 128 3.46 8.32 10.40
CA LYS A 128 3.89 9.56 11.05
C LYS A 128 2.93 9.94 12.17
N ALA A 129 3.46 9.97 13.41
CA ALA A 129 2.65 10.13 14.62
C ALA A 129 1.76 11.38 14.62
N HIS A 130 2.23 12.50 14.03
CA HIS A 130 1.49 13.76 13.99
C HIS A 130 0.31 13.75 13.00
N HIS A 131 0.28 12.84 12.03
CA HIS A 131 -0.85 12.66 11.10
C HIS A 131 -1.77 11.49 11.48
N TYR A 132 -1.31 10.56 12.32
CA TYR A 132 -2.02 9.31 12.61
C TYR A 132 -3.48 9.52 13.05
N TYR A 133 -3.74 10.49 13.93
CA TYR A 133 -5.10 10.77 14.44
C TYR A 133 -5.90 11.76 13.57
N SER A 134 -5.35 12.23 12.45
CA SER A 134 -6.09 13.09 11.51
C SER A 134 -7.00 12.24 10.63
N GLY A 135 -8.03 12.84 10.03
CA GLY A 135 -8.68 12.25 8.86
C GLY A 135 -7.87 12.50 7.59
N HIS A 136 -8.50 12.19 6.46
CA HIS A 136 -8.02 12.51 5.11
C HIS A 136 -8.64 13.83 4.68
N TYR A 137 -7.84 14.90 4.66
CA TYR A 137 -8.27 16.29 4.42
C TYR A 137 -7.64 16.92 3.17
N GLU A 138 -6.75 16.18 2.53
CA GLU A 138 -5.91 16.60 1.42
C GLU A 138 -6.77 16.88 0.18
N LYS A 139 -6.44 17.97 -0.53
CA LYS A 139 -7.21 18.41 -1.70
C LYS A 139 -6.30 18.60 -2.90
N MET A 140 -6.74 18.10 -4.06
CA MET A 140 -6.05 18.35 -5.32
C MET A 140 -6.32 19.77 -5.84
N PRO A 141 -5.30 20.46 -6.39
CA PRO A 141 -3.91 20.05 -6.48
C PRO A 141 -3.20 20.08 -5.11
N TYR A 142 -2.41 19.06 -4.81
CA TYR A 142 -1.71 18.95 -3.53
C TYR A 142 -0.63 20.02 -3.40
N ASN A 143 -0.59 20.68 -2.24
CA ASN A 143 0.57 21.46 -1.83
C ASN A 143 1.63 20.55 -1.18
N GLU A 144 2.78 21.11 -0.79
CA GLU A 144 3.90 20.37 -0.18
C GLU A 144 3.54 19.61 1.11
N LYS A 145 2.55 20.08 1.87
CA LYS A 145 2.08 19.39 3.09
C LYS A 145 1.06 18.30 2.75
N ASP A 146 0.13 18.60 1.86
CA ASP A 146 -0.92 17.66 1.45
C ASP A 146 -0.31 16.44 0.72
N ILE A 147 0.70 16.66 -0.13
CA ILE A 147 1.35 15.57 -0.86
C ILE A 147 2.12 14.61 0.05
N ARG A 148 2.59 15.08 1.21
CA ARG A 148 3.23 14.24 2.24
C ARG A 148 2.19 13.54 3.11
N SER A 149 1.16 14.26 3.51
CA SER A 149 0.15 13.74 4.43
C SER A 149 -0.75 12.67 3.81
N ILE A 150 -1.03 12.72 2.50
CA ILE A 150 -1.95 11.79 1.82
C ILE A 150 -1.55 10.31 1.96
N TYR A 151 -0.27 9.99 1.95
CA TYR A 151 0.21 8.61 2.07
C TYR A 151 0.56 8.21 3.51
N HIS A 152 0.36 9.09 4.50
CA HIS A 152 0.61 8.69 5.88
C HIS A 152 -0.52 7.80 6.42
N VAL A 153 -0.18 6.79 7.21
CA VAL A 153 -1.14 5.89 7.86
C VAL A 153 -2.10 6.69 8.75
N ARG A 154 -3.40 6.41 8.66
CA ARG A 154 -4.44 6.96 9.54
C ARG A 154 -4.99 5.93 10.51
N GLU A 155 -5.35 6.37 11.70
CA GLU A 155 -6.01 5.55 12.71
C GLU A 155 -7.30 4.92 12.18
N TYR A 156 -8.06 5.64 11.35
CA TYR A 156 -9.29 5.12 10.75
C TYR A 156 -9.05 3.82 9.97
N ASP A 157 -7.97 3.76 9.20
CA ASP A 157 -7.59 2.60 8.39
C ASP A 157 -7.14 1.43 9.26
N VAL A 158 -6.31 1.71 10.26
CA VAL A 158 -5.86 0.73 11.26
C VAL A 158 -7.02 0.20 12.09
N HIS A 159 -7.95 1.06 12.51
CA HIS A 159 -9.10 0.68 13.33
C HIS A 159 -10.01 -0.32 12.60
N LYS A 160 -10.26 -0.13 11.30
CA LYS A 160 -10.98 -1.10 10.48
C LYS A 160 -10.28 -2.46 10.47
N LEU A 161 -8.96 -2.48 10.22
CA LEU A 161 -8.18 -3.71 10.20
C LEU A 161 -8.16 -4.40 11.58
N MET A 162 -8.14 -3.64 12.68
CA MET A 162 -8.24 -4.19 14.04
C MET A 162 -9.57 -4.91 14.32
N GLN A 163 -10.62 -4.66 13.52
CA GLN A 163 -11.90 -5.37 13.66
C GLN A 163 -11.90 -6.76 13.05
N VAL A 164 -10.92 -7.09 12.19
CA VAL A 164 -10.79 -8.40 11.57
C VAL A 164 -10.60 -9.48 12.64
N GLN A 165 -11.41 -10.53 12.55
CA GLN A 165 -11.39 -11.69 13.45
C GLN A 165 -11.07 -12.99 12.72
N GLU A 166 -11.49 -13.14 11.46
CA GLU A 166 -11.09 -14.32 10.70
C GLU A 166 -9.56 -14.30 10.45
N PRO A 167 -8.87 -15.46 10.43
CA PRO A 167 -7.43 -15.52 10.22
C PRO A 167 -6.98 -14.91 8.89
N ILE A 168 -5.85 -14.21 8.90
CA ILE A 168 -5.19 -13.69 7.69
C ILE A 168 -3.94 -14.52 7.42
N ASP A 169 -3.73 -14.93 6.17
CA ASP A 169 -2.56 -15.72 5.80
C ASP A 169 -1.35 -14.82 5.54
N ILE A 170 -1.56 -13.75 4.78
CA ILE A 170 -0.53 -12.79 4.38
C ILE A 170 -0.98 -11.38 4.77
N PHE A 171 -0.11 -10.63 5.44
CA PHE A 171 -0.32 -9.21 5.70
C PHE A 171 0.80 -8.35 5.12
N LEU A 172 0.44 -7.20 4.55
CA LEU A 172 1.36 -6.27 3.90
C LEU A 172 1.40 -4.93 4.64
N SER A 173 2.59 -4.39 4.85
CA SER A 173 2.79 -2.98 5.21
C SER A 173 4.03 -2.44 4.53
N HIS A 174 4.04 -1.19 4.07
CA HIS A 174 5.23 -0.63 3.45
C HIS A 174 6.37 -0.49 4.46
N ASP A 175 6.11 0.26 5.54
CA ASP A 175 6.98 0.33 6.71
C ASP A 175 7.06 -1.01 7.43
N TRP A 176 8.20 -1.23 8.07
CA TRP A 176 8.38 -2.38 8.96
C TRP A 176 7.57 -2.19 10.24
N PRO A 177 7.02 -3.26 10.83
CA PRO A 177 6.50 -3.22 12.19
C PRO A 177 7.58 -2.77 13.17
N LEU A 178 7.26 -1.79 14.02
CA LEU A 178 8.16 -1.34 15.08
C LEU A 178 8.60 -2.52 15.96
N GLY A 179 9.90 -2.64 16.23
CA GLY A 179 10.49 -3.70 17.06
C GLY A 179 10.75 -5.03 16.34
N ILE A 180 10.44 -5.14 15.04
CA ILE A 180 10.65 -6.40 14.29
C ILE A 180 12.11 -6.86 14.27
N THR A 181 13.05 -5.93 14.46
CA THR A 181 14.50 -6.19 14.47
C THR A 181 14.93 -7.11 15.61
N ASP A 182 14.17 -7.14 16.70
CA ASP A 182 14.44 -8.00 17.87
C ASP A 182 14.20 -9.48 17.58
N HIS A 183 13.52 -9.78 16.48
CA HIS A 183 13.10 -11.13 16.08
C HIS A 183 13.94 -11.72 14.93
N GLY A 184 15.02 -11.04 14.53
CA GLY A 184 15.90 -11.45 13.44
C GLY A 184 17.38 -11.26 13.75
N ASN A 185 18.22 -11.28 12.70
CA ASN A 185 19.67 -11.09 12.85
C ASN A 185 20.03 -9.60 12.96
N LEU A 186 19.76 -9.00 14.12
CA LEU A 186 20.05 -7.59 14.40
C LEU A 186 21.51 -7.21 14.12
N ARG A 187 22.46 -8.07 14.51
CA ARG A 187 23.91 -7.82 14.26
C ARG A 187 24.22 -7.73 12.77
N GLY A 188 23.62 -8.62 11.97
CA GLY A 188 23.75 -8.60 10.51
C GLY A 188 23.12 -7.37 9.87
N LEU A 189 21.98 -6.91 10.40
CA LEU A 189 21.33 -5.68 9.94
C LEU A 189 22.21 -4.46 10.24
N LEU A 190 22.66 -4.29 11.47
CA LEU A 190 23.48 -3.14 11.88
C LEU A 190 24.85 -3.10 11.21
N ARG A 191 25.40 -4.25 10.79
CA ARG A 191 26.61 -4.27 9.96
C ARG A 191 26.38 -3.62 8.59
N LYS A 192 25.19 -3.79 8.01
CA LYS A 192 24.81 -3.24 6.70
C LYS A 192 24.27 -1.83 6.79
N LYS A 193 23.55 -1.53 7.87
CA LYS A 193 22.83 -0.27 8.09
C LYS A 193 23.11 0.24 9.52
N PRO A 194 24.35 0.71 9.81
CA PRO A 194 24.74 1.08 11.17
C PRO A 194 23.90 2.21 11.77
N TYR A 195 23.40 3.12 10.93
CA TYR A 195 22.59 4.26 11.35
C TYR A 195 21.24 3.87 11.94
N PHE A 196 20.74 2.65 11.68
CA PHE A 196 19.54 2.13 12.33
C PHE A 196 19.72 1.87 13.83
N GLU A 197 20.97 1.78 14.33
CA GLU A 197 21.22 1.50 15.75
C GLU A 197 20.52 2.51 16.67
N GLN A 198 20.63 3.80 16.34
CA GLN A 198 20.00 4.85 17.14
C GLN A 198 18.47 4.78 17.05
N GLU A 199 17.91 4.62 15.85
CA GLU A 199 16.46 4.56 15.65
C GLU A 199 15.83 3.33 16.32
N ILE A 200 16.55 2.21 16.37
CA ILE A 200 16.12 1.00 17.08
C ILE A 200 16.13 1.24 18.60
N LEU A 201 17.21 1.83 19.13
CA LEU A 201 17.33 2.14 20.56
C LEU A 201 16.26 3.14 21.04
N GLU A 202 15.92 4.12 20.20
CA GLU A 202 14.89 5.12 20.50
C GLU A 202 13.46 4.62 20.22
N GLY A 203 13.30 3.46 19.58
CA GLY A 203 12.00 2.91 19.21
C GLY A 203 11.29 3.74 18.13
N THR A 204 12.05 4.30 17.20
CA THR A 204 11.56 5.13 16.09
C THR A 204 11.67 4.44 14.72
N LEU A 205 12.45 3.35 14.60
CA LEU A 205 12.54 2.58 13.36
C LEU A 205 11.25 1.76 13.11
N GLY A 206 10.44 2.21 12.15
CA GLY A 206 9.25 1.52 11.68
C GLY A 206 7.93 2.03 12.25
N SER A 207 6.87 1.28 12.00
CA SER A 207 5.48 1.69 12.22
C SER A 207 4.90 1.04 13.47
N ARG A 208 4.52 1.88 14.44
CA ARG A 208 3.78 1.45 15.64
C ARG A 208 2.42 0.85 15.28
N ALA A 209 1.73 1.42 14.30
CA ALA A 209 0.46 0.90 13.80
C ALA A 209 0.59 -0.51 13.21
N ALA A 210 1.66 -0.76 12.44
CA ALA A 210 1.95 -2.08 11.89
C ALA A 210 2.27 -3.10 12.99
N ALA A 211 3.01 -2.70 14.04
CA ALA A 211 3.27 -3.56 15.20
C ALA A 211 1.97 -3.95 15.95
N ASP A 212 1.09 -2.99 16.19
CA ASP A 212 -0.21 -3.23 16.83
C ASP A 212 -1.07 -4.21 16.01
N LEU A 213 -1.08 -4.04 14.67
CA LEU A 213 -1.77 -4.95 13.74
C LEU A 213 -1.17 -6.35 13.72
N MET A 214 0.17 -6.47 13.71
CA MET A 214 0.83 -7.78 13.78
C MET A 214 0.46 -8.53 15.07
N ALA A 215 0.44 -7.83 16.20
CA ALA A 215 0.09 -8.42 17.49
C ALA A 215 -1.39 -8.89 17.54
N LYS A 216 -2.30 -8.16 16.88
CA LYS A 216 -3.74 -8.51 16.81
C LYS A 216 -4.03 -9.62 15.80
N LEU A 217 -3.51 -9.50 14.59
CA LEU A 217 -3.91 -10.32 13.43
C LEU A 217 -3.09 -11.60 13.31
N ARG A 218 -1.83 -11.57 13.78
CA ARG A 218 -0.91 -12.72 13.84
C ARG A 218 -0.89 -13.55 12.54
N PRO A 219 -0.67 -12.92 11.38
CA PRO A 219 -0.72 -13.62 10.10
C PRO A 219 0.41 -14.64 9.98
N SER A 220 0.27 -15.62 9.09
CA SER A 220 1.33 -16.60 8.84
C SER A 220 2.57 -15.93 8.21
N TYR A 221 2.33 -14.95 7.32
CA TYR A 221 3.35 -14.17 6.65
C TYR A 221 3.11 -12.67 6.81
N TRP A 222 4.20 -11.92 7.02
CA TRP A 222 4.19 -10.47 6.98
C TRP A 222 5.26 -9.97 6.02
N PHE A 223 4.87 -9.17 5.03
CA PHE A 223 5.79 -8.63 4.02
C PHE A 223 5.88 -7.10 4.09
N SER A 224 7.10 -6.59 4.03
CA SER A 224 7.38 -5.15 4.07
C SER A 224 8.52 -4.72 3.14
N ALA A 225 8.72 -3.41 3.00
CA ALA A 225 9.76 -2.81 2.17
C ALA A 225 10.32 -1.54 2.81
N HIS A 226 10.38 -0.43 2.06
CA HIS A 226 10.78 0.92 2.49
C HIS A 226 12.25 1.12 2.86
N LEU A 227 12.80 0.28 3.76
CA LEU A 227 14.14 0.44 4.33
C LEU A 227 15.30 -0.04 3.43
N HIS A 228 15.02 -0.34 2.15
CA HIS A 228 15.99 -0.76 1.12
C HIS A 228 17.04 -1.76 1.61
N CYS A 229 16.58 -2.81 2.29
CA CYS A 229 17.42 -3.94 2.65
C CYS A 229 16.58 -5.19 2.88
N LYS A 230 17.16 -6.36 2.59
CA LYS A 230 16.55 -7.63 2.96
C LYS A 230 16.73 -7.90 4.45
N PHE A 231 15.63 -8.19 5.13
CA PHE A 231 15.63 -8.67 6.51
C PHE A 231 14.55 -9.72 6.71
N SER A 232 14.83 -10.71 7.55
CA SER A 232 13.90 -11.78 7.87
C SER A 232 13.87 -12.02 9.36
N ALA A 233 12.67 -12.24 9.90
CA ALA A 233 12.46 -12.44 11.33
C ALA A 233 11.34 -13.47 11.58
N LEU A 234 11.36 -14.08 12.76
CA LEU A 234 10.31 -14.99 13.22
C LEU A 234 9.70 -14.45 14.51
N VAL A 235 8.43 -14.06 14.44
CA VAL A 235 7.70 -13.50 15.58
C VAL A 235 6.83 -14.59 16.19
N GLN A 236 7.21 -15.03 17.40
CA GLN A 236 6.48 -16.03 18.18
C GLN A 236 5.38 -15.36 19.00
N HIS A 237 4.11 -15.69 18.74
CA HIS A 237 2.97 -15.06 19.42
C HIS A 237 2.59 -15.76 20.73
N GLY A 238 3.40 -15.56 21.77
CA GLY A 238 3.23 -16.18 23.08
C GLY A 238 3.78 -17.62 23.15
N GLU A 239 3.83 -18.19 24.36
CA GLU A 239 4.36 -19.53 24.61
C GLU A 239 3.44 -20.58 23.93
N ASN A 240 3.91 -21.16 22.82
CA ASN A 240 3.18 -22.10 21.94
C ASN A 240 2.12 -21.49 21.00
N GLY A 241 2.13 -20.17 20.78
CA GLY A 241 1.27 -19.56 19.76
C GLY A 241 1.77 -19.75 18.32
N PRO A 242 1.04 -19.22 17.33
CA PRO A 242 1.48 -19.22 15.94
C PRO A 242 2.75 -18.38 15.76
N VAL A 243 3.47 -18.64 14.67
CA VAL A 243 4.66 -17.88 14.26
C VAL A 243 4.34 -17.08 13.02
N THR A 244 4.59 -15.77 13.06
CA THR A 244 4.60 -14.93 11.85
C THR A 244 5.99 -14.94 11.23
N LYS A 245 6.08 -15.30 9.95
CA LYS A 245 7.30 -15.21 9.15
C LYS A 245 7.36 -13.82 8.51
N PHE A 246 8.26 -12.98 9.02
CA PHE A 246 8.48 -11.64 8.47
C PHE A 246 9.56 -11.67 7.39
N LEU A 247 9.29 -10.97 6.28
CA LEU A 247 10.27 -10.72 5.23
C LEU A 247 10.14 -9.28 4.74
N ALA A 248 11.25 -8.55 4.80
CA ALA A 248 11.43 -7.29 4.09
C ALA A 248 12.38 -7.46 2.92
N LEU A 249 12.12 -6.74 1.83
CA LEU A 249 12.89 -6.78 0.60
C LEU A 249 13.30 -5.39 0.14
N ASP A 250 14.32 -5.37 -0.71
CA ASP A 250 14.93 -4.16 -1.28
C ASP A 250 14.15 -3.63 -2.51
N LYS A 251 14.64 -2.53 -3.10
CA LYS A 251 14.17 -2.01 -4.39
C LYS A 251 14.84 -2.71 -5.59
N CYS A 252 14.15 -2.74 -6.73
CA CYS A 252 14.62 -3.36 -7.97
C CYS A 252 15.86 -2.63 -8.56
N LEU A 253 17.06 -2.98 -8.08
CA LEU A 253 18.35 -2.49 -8.56
C LEU A 253 19.36 -3.64 -8.70
N PRO A 254 20.40 -3.47 -9.54
CA PRO A 254 21.44 -4.49 -9.71
C PRO A 254 22.07 -4.93 -8.37
N GLY A 255 22.24 -6.24 -8.19
CA GLY A 255 22.83 -6.85 -6.99
C GLY A 255 21.95 -6.84 -5.73
N ARG A 256 20.81 -6.13 -5.73
CA ARG A 256 19.93 -6.01 -4.56
C ARG A 256 19.00 -7.21 -4.41
N LYS A 257 18.59 -7.46 -3.17
CA LYS A 257 17.68 -8.56 -2.80
C LYS A 257 16.23 -8.08 -2.78
N PHE A 258 15.72 -7.72 -3.96
CA PHE A 258 14.41 -7.07 -4.12
C PHE A 258 13.24 -8.04 -4.32
N LEU A 259 13.52 -9.29 -4.70
CA LEU A 259 12.52 -10.29 -5.05
C LEU A 259 12.78 -11.60 -4.31
N GLN A 260 11.72 -12.24 -3.82
CA GLN A 260 11.78 -13.60 -3.30
C GLN A 260 10.51 -14.39 -3.64
N ILE A 261 10.67 -15.64 -4.10
CA ILE A 261 9.56 -16.56 -4.29
C ILE A 261 9.29 -17.30 -2.98
N VAL A 262 8.03 -17.31 -2.55
CA VAL A 262 7.54 -18.07 -1.40
C VAL A 262 6.48 -19.06 -1.85
N GLU A 263 6.50 -20.25 -1.24
CA GLU A 263 5.47 -21.26 -1.44
C GLU A 263 4.48 -21.20 -0.27
N ILE A 264 3.20 -21.01 -0.62
CA ILE A 264 2.12 -20.91 0.35
C ILE A 264 1.13 -22.04 0.12
N GLU A 265 0.83 -22.73 1.21
CA GLU A 265 -0.17 -23.80 1.27
C GLU A 265 -1.53 -23.24 0.85
N SER A 266 -2.14 -23.89 -0.13
CA SER A 266 -3.37 -23.44 -0.77
C SER A 266 -4.04 -24.62 -1.45
N GLU A 267 -5.35 -24.48 -1.71
CA GLU A 267 -6.09 -25.46 -2.50
C GLU A 267 -5.62 -25.45 -3.96
N VAL A 268 -6.02 -26.46 -4.72
CA VAL A 268 -5.70 -26.55 -6.15
C VAL A 268 -6.53 -25.51 -6.90
N GLY A 269 -5.88 -24.72 -7.76
CA GLY A 269 -6.50 -23.61 -8.50
C GLY A 269 -7.63 -24.03 -9.48
N PRO A 270 -8.25 -23.06 -10.18
CA PRO A 270 -7.71 -21.74 -10.50
C PRO A 270 -7.73 -20.73 -9.34
N TYR A 271 -6.74 -19.83 -9.33
CA TYR A 271 -6.62 -18.76 -8.34
C TYR A 271 -7.18 -17.46 -8.93
N ASP A 272 -8.37 -17.09 -8.48
CA ASP A 272 -9.04 -15.84 -8.82
C ASP A 272 -9.01 -14.87 -7.63
N LEU A 273 -9.06 -13.57 -7.92
CA LEU A 273 -9.21 -12.53 -6.91
C LEU A 273 -10.70 -12.34 -6.56
N HIS A 274 -11.00 -12.30 -5.26
CA HIS A 274 -12.34 -12.13 -4.71
C HIS A 274 -12.33 -11.13 -3.57
N TYR A 275 -13.43 -10.38 -3.43
CA TYR A 275 -13.72 -9.61 -2.23
C TYR A 275 -13.83 -10.51 -1.01
N ASP A 276 -13.32 -10.01 0.12
CA ASP A 276 -13.49 -10.64 1.43
C ASP A 276 -14.79 -10.18 2.10
N GLU A 277 -15.62 -11.14 2.51
CA GLU A 277 -16.95 -10.86 3.10
C GLU A 277 -16.83 -10.03 4.39
N GLU A 278 -15.92 -10.40 5.29
CA GLU A 278 -15.72 -9.72 6.57
C GLU A 278 -15.22 -8.30 6.36
N TRP A 279 -14.26 -8.10 5.45
CA TRP A 279 -13.75 -6.77 5.13
C TRP A 279 -14.80 -5.85 4.53
N LEU A 280 -15.65 -6.34 3.62
CA LEU A 280 -16.75 -5.54 3.09
C LEU A 280 -17.79 -5.21 4.18
N ALA A 281 -18.01 -6.09 5.16
CA ALA A 281 -18.89 -5.81 6.29
C ALA A 281 -18.31 -4.73 7.21
N ILE A 282 -17.01 -4.80 7.52
CA ILE A 282 -16.27 -3.76 8.25
C ILE A 282 -16.35 -2.43 7.47
N THR A 283 -16.10 -2.46 6.17
CA THR A 283 -16.21 -1.28 5.30
C THR A 283 -17.59 -0.65 5.39
N ARG A 284 -18.66 -1.46 5.29
CA ARG A 284 -20.04 -0.98 5.43
C ARG A 284 -20.31 -0.33 6.78
N LYS A 285 -19.83 -0.94 7.87
CA LYS A 285 -20.00 -0.42 9.24
C LYS A 285 -19.34 0.94 9.43
N PHE A 286 -18.12 1.14 8.93
CA PHE A 286 -17.32 2.33 9.21
C PHE A 286 -17.37 3.41 8.12
N ASN A 287 -17.92 3.14 6.94
CA ASN A 287 -18.05 4.16 5.89
C ASN A 287 -18.82 5.43 6.32
N PRO A 288 -19.90 5.35 7.13
CA PRO A 288 -20.61 6.55 7.59
C PRO A 288 -19.78 7.52 8.43
N VAL A 289 -18.70 7.03 9.06
CA VAL A 289 -17.81 7.82 9.92
C VAL A 289 -16.44 8.10 9.27
N PHE A 290 -16.38 8.00 7.94
CA PHE A 290 -15.17 8.30 7.17
C PHE A 290 -14.66 9.73 7.46
N PRO A 291 -13.44 9.91 7.99
CA PRO A 291 -12.98 11.21 8.45
C PRO A 291 -12.41 12.04 7.28
N ARG A 292 -13.20 12.98 6.75
CA ARG A 292 -12.85 13.86 5.62
C ARG A 292 -12.15 15.17 6.00
N THR A 293 -11.76 15.31 7.27
CA THR A 293 -11.19 16.54 7.83
C THR A 293 -10.00 16.22 8.70
N ARG A 294 -9.32 17.23 9.25
CA ARG A 294 -8.23 17.02 10.24
C ARG A 294 -8.71 16.43 11.57
N MET A 295 -10.03 16.34 11.78
CA MET A 295 -10.57 15.76 12.99
C MET A 295 -10.45 14.24 12.97
N ARG A 296 -10.13 13.68 14.14
CA ARG A 296 -10.14 12.24 14.38
C ARG A 296 -11.53 11.66 14.14
N ALA A 297 -11.60 10.44 13.60
CA ALA A 297 -12.86 9.72 13.43
C ALA A 297 -13.53 9.45 14.79
N ASN A 298 -14.84 9.69 14.88
CA ASN A 298 -15.62 9.29 16.04
C ASN A 298 -16.22 7.89 15.82
N PHE A 299 -15.51 6.85 16.26
CA PHE A 299 -15.97 5.46 16.07
C PHE A 299 -17.28 5.14 16.79
N SER A 300 -17.66 5.91 17.82
CA SER A 300 -18.94 5.72 18.50
C SER A 300 -20.15 6.04 17.60
N ASP A 301 -19.94 6.78 16.51
CA ASP A 301 -20.98 7.11 15.52
C ASP A 301 -21.17 6.02 14.46
N ALA A 302 -20.32 4.98 14.44
CA ALA A 302 -20.51 3.79 13.61
C ALA A 302 -21.58 2.88 14.22
N LYS A 303 -22.86 3.31 14.12
CA LYS A 303 -24.00 2.69 14.80
C LYS A 303 -24.42 1.32 14.23
N LEU A 304 -23.96 0.96 13.03
CA LEU A 304 -24.36 -0.28 12.38
C LEU A 304 -23.82 -1.50 13.14
N ASP A 305 -24.67 -2.51 13.32
CA ASP A 305 -24.23 -3.80 13.87
C ASP A 305 -23.37 -4.57 12.86
N ILE A 306 -22.32 -5.23 13.33
CA ILE A 306 -21.36 -5.90 12.44
C ILE A 306 -21.92 -7.20 11.85
N GLU A 307 -22.74 -7.94 12.59
CA GLU A 307 -23.34 -9.19 12.10
C GLU A 307 -24.45 -8.90 11.09
N GLU A 308 -25.23 -7.83 11.30
CA GLU A 308 -26.17 -7.34 10.29
C GLU A 308 -25.45 -6.90 9.01
N CYS A 309 -24.33 -6.18 9.13
CA CYS A 309 -23.50 -5.81 7.97
C CYS A 309 -22.98 -7.04 7.24
N ARG A 310 -22.53 -8.06 7.97
CA ARG A 310 -21.99 -9.30 7.41
C ARG A 310 -23.06 -10.10 6.68
N GLN A 311 -24.25 -10.27 7.27
CA GLN A 311 -25.36 -10.93 6.62
C GLN A 311 -25.81 -10.19 5.36
N PHE A 312 -25.84 -8.85 5.40
CA PHE A 312 -26.14 -8.02 4.23
C PHE A 312 -25.14 -8.25 3.10
N VAL A 313 -23.83 -8.18 3.40
CA VAL A 313 -22.76 -8.37 2.43
C VAL A 313 -22.82 -9.78 1.83
N ARG A 314 -22.98 -10.81 2.67
CA ARG A 314 -23.13 -12.19 2.23
C ARG A 314 -24.23 -12.35 1.19
N ASN A 315 -25.40 -11.77 1.44
CA ASN A 315 -26.52 -11.81 0.49
C ASN A 315 -26.16 -11.11 -0.83
N LYS A 316 -25.51 -9.94 -0.77
CA LYS A 316 -25.08 -9.21 -1.99
C LYS A 316 -24.06 -10.02 -2.80
N LEU A 317 -23.08 -10.63 -2.13
CA LEU A 317 -22.04 -11.44 -2.79
C LEU A 317 -22.61 -12.76 -3.35
N GLN A 318 -23.61 -13.37 -2.71
CA GLN A 318 -24.30 -14.55 -3.25
C GLN A 318 -25.08 -14.24 -4.53
N MET A 319 -25.68 -13.05 -4.63
CA MET A 319 -26.44 -12.64 -5.82
C MET A 319 -25.56 -12.16 -6.97
N ARG A 320 -24.54 -11.34 -6.68
CA ARG A 320 -23.69 -10.67 -7.70
C ARG A 320 -22.39 -11.42 -7.99
N GLY A 321 -21.96 -12.31 -7.10
CA GLY A 321 -20.63 -12.92 -7.11
C GLY A 321 -19.58 -12.04 -6.45
N SER A 322 -18.50 -12.65 -5.96
CA SER A 322 -17.47 -11.98 -5.17
C SER A 322 -16.27 -11.44 -5.94
N LYS A 323 -16.20 -11.61 -7.26
CA LYS A 323 -15.10 -11.03 -8.07
C LYS A 323 -15.11 -9.50 -8.01
N PRO A 324 -13.97 -8.80 -7.97
CA PRO A 324 -13.96 -7.34 -8.07
C PRO A 324 -14.63 -6.80 -9.35
N PHE A 325 -15.03 -5.53 -9.34
CA PHE A 325 -15.49 -4.87 -10.57
C PHE A 325 -14.33 -4.73 -11.56
N GLU A 326 -14.63 -4.81 -12.87
CA GLU A 326 -13.61 -4.79 -13.93
C GLU A 326 -12.86 -3.46 -14.01
N PHE A 327 -11.63 -3.50 -14.50
CA PHE A 327 -10.81 -2.32 -14.73
C PHE A 327 -11.49 -1.31 -15.67
N VAL A 328 -11.45 -0.03 -15.30
CA VAL A 328 -11.89 1.08 -16.15
C VAL A 328 -10.84 2.19 -16.13
N ARG A 329 -10.47 2.68 -17.32
CA ARG A 329 -9.58 3.84 -17.46
C ARG A 329 -10.30 5.13 -17.07
N THR A 330 -9.75 5.86 -16.11
CA THR A 330 -10.26 7.14 -15.60
C THR A 330 -9.47 8.36 -16.06
N ALA A 331 -8.30 8.19 -16.69
CA ALA A 331 -7.46 9.28 -17.17
C ALA A 331 -6.85 8.96 -18.56
N PRO A 332 -6.46 9.99 -19.34
CA PRO A 332 -5.68 9.79 -20.56
C PRO A 332 -4.35 9.07 -20.27
N CYS A 333 -3.91 8.23 -21.19
CA CYS A 333 -2.60 7.58 -21.09
C CYS A 333 -1.50 8.54 -21.53
N HIS A 334 -0.31 8.40 -20.94
CA HIS A 334 0.91 9.03 -21.45
C HIS A 334 1.11 8.71 -22.93
N ASN A 335 1.55 9.71 -23.70
CA ASN A 335 1.94 9.56 -25.08
C ASN A 335 3.32 10.19 -25.29
N PRO A 336 4.40 9.41 -25.46
CA PRO A 336 5.75 9.95 -25.65
C PRO A 336 5.89 10.88 -26.87
N SER A 337 4.97 10.80 -27.83
CA SER A 337 4.98 11.61 -29.06
C SER A 337 4.24 12.95 -28.93
N GLN A 338 3.54 13.20 -27.82
CA GLN A 338 2.73 14.40 -27.61
C GLN A 338 2.99 15.00 -26.23
N SER A 339 3.39 16.27 -26.19
CA SER A 339 3.39 17.03 -24.93
C SER A 339 1.94 17.40 -24.60
N VAL A 340 1.43 16.87 -23.49
CA VAL A 340 0.09 17.20 -22.99
C VAL A 340 0.14 18.57 -22.32
N ALA A 341 -0.82 19.45 -22.65
CA ALA A 341 -0.98 20.69 -21.91
C ALA A 341 -1.35 20.39 -20.44
N ASN A 342 -0.69 21.07 -19.50
CA ASN A 342 -0.92 20.95 -18.06
C ASN A 342 -2.30 21.50 -17.65
N ASN A 343 -3.37 20.80 -18.02
CA ASN A 343 -4.71 21.05 -17.50
C ASN A 343 -4.96 20.11 -16.33
N PHE A 344 -4.80 20.64 -15.11
CA PHE A 344 -5.06 19.89 -13.89
C PHE A 344 -6.56 19.86 -13.61
N PRO A 345 -7.20 18.68 -13.58
CA PRO A 345 -8.55 18.60 -13.04
C PRO A 345 -8.50 19.03 -11.56
N SER A 346 -9.42 19.90 -11.17
CA SER A 346 -9.59 20.28 -9.78
C SER A 346 -10.42 19.22 -9.05
N GLY A 347 -9.98 18.86 -7.84
CA GLY A 347 -10.64 17.83 -7.04
C GLY A 347 -10.35 16.40 -7.46
N HIS A 348 -10.89 15.47 -6.69
CA HIS A 348 -10.69 14.04 -6.86
C HIS A 348 -11.62 13.48 -7.92
N CYS A 349 -11.07 12.67 -8.84
CA CYS A 349 -11.86 11.98 -9.84
C CYS A 349 -12.66 10.83 -9.21
N ARG A 350 -13.88 10.60 -9.68
CA ARG A 350 -14.65 9.42 -9.28
C ARG A 350 -14.26 8.22 -10.12
N ASN A 351 -13.95 7.10 -9.47
CA ASN A 351 -13.64 5.85 -10.16
C ASN A 351 -14.91 5.00 -10.32
N PRO A 352 -15.25 4.54 -11.54
CA PRO A 352 -16.41 3.67 -11.76
C PRO A 352 -16.39 2.37 -10.94
N GLN A 353 -15.20 1.80 -10.65
CA GLN A 353 -15.07 0.61 -9.81
C GLN A 353 -15.49 0.90 -8.37
N THR A 354 -15.04 2.04 -7.83
CA THR A 354 -15.38 2.49 -6.48
C THR A 354 -16.85 2.86 -6.37
N GLU A 355 -17.40 3.56 -7.36
CA GLU A 355 -18.84 3.86 -7.41
C GLU A 355 -19.68 2.58 -7.41
N ALA A 356 -19.31 1.60 -8.23
CA ALA A 356 -20.01 0.32 -8.31
C ALA A 356 -19.91 -0.49 -7.00
N LEU A 357 -18.74 -0.47 -6.33
CA LEU A 357 -18.56 -1.11 -5.02
C LEU A 357 -19.43 -0.44 -3.95
N LEU A 358 -19.42 0.89 -3.87
CA LEU A 358 -20.22 1.62 -2.90
C LEU A 358 -21.71 1.47 -3.19
N GLN A 359 -22.12 1.39 -4.46
CA GLN A 359 -23.49 1.07 -4.85
C GLN A 359 -23.90 -0.35 -4.42
N LEU A 360 -23.04 -1.35 -4.64
CA LEU A 360 -23.27 -2.73 -4.20
C LEU A 360 -23.49 -2.80 -2.68
N LEU A 361 -22.71 -2.01 -1.95
CA LEU A 361 -22.77 -1.91 -0.49
C LEU A 361 -23.81 -0.90 0.01
N GLU A 362 -24.56 -0.22 -0.86
CA GLU A 362 -25.52 0.85 -0.49
C GLU A 362 -24.89 1.93 0.43
N LEU A 363 -23.74 2.45 0.02
CA LEU A 363 -22.93 3.42 0.76
C LEU A 363 -22.84 4.77 0.02
N LYS A 364 -22.72 5.86 0.79
CA LYS A 364 -22.40 7.19 0.26
C LYS A 364 -20.95 7.24 -0.23
N TYR A 365 -20.74 7.92 -1.35
CA TYR A 365 -19.41 8.26 -1.87
C TYR A 365 -18.79 9.39 -1.03
N CYS A 366 -17.61 9.16 -0.47
CA CYS A 366 -16.97 10.06 0.49
C CYS A 366 -15.62 10.62 0.02
N LEU A 367 -15.15 10.27 -1.18
CA LEU A 367 -13.80 10.59 -1.66
C LEU A 367 -13.72 11.89 -2.45
N ASP A 368 -14.86 12.47 -2.82
CA ASP A 368 -14.91 13.77 -3.47
C ASP A 368 -15.32 14.87 -2.50
N THR A 369 -14.89 16.09 -2.80
CA THR A 369 -15.26 17.29 -2.07
C THR A 369 -16.66 17.70 -2.48
N SER A 370 -17.68 16.88 -2.18
CA SER A 370 -19.05 17.41 -2.22
C SER A 370 -19.11 18.52 -1.18
N ALA A 371 -19.16 19.77 -1.64
CA ALA A 371 -19.43 20.93 -0.81
C ALA A 371 -20.79 20.71 -0.12
N GLU A 372 -20.77 20.10 1.06
CA GLU A 372 -21.81 20.34 2.05
C GLU A 372 -21.68 21.83 2.37
N LEU A 373 -22.54 22.62 1.71
CA LEU A 373 -22.84 24.01 2.03
C LEU A 373 -23.39 24.03 3.46
N GLU A 374 -22.52 23.91 4.46
CA GLU A 374 -22.81 24.45 5.78
C GLU A 374 -22.64 25.98 5.67
N GLU A 375 -23.72 26.70 5.93
CA GLU A 375 -23.76 28.16 5.88
C GLU A 375 -22.66 28.78 6.76
N PRO A 376 -21.98 29.85 6.30
CA PRO A 376 -20.91 30.46 7.07
C PRO A 376 -21.50 31.29 8.23
N SER A 377 -21.52 30.74 9.44
CA SER A 377 -21.69 31.55 10.64
C SER A 377 -20.37 32.27 11.00
N GLN A 378 -20.27 33.51 10.49
CA GLN A 378 -19.63 34.69 11.09
C GLN A 378 -18.13 34.65 11.50
N SER A 379 -17.34 35.31 10.62
CA SER A 379 -16.37 36.39 10.86
C SER A 379 -15.02 36.14 11.59
N PRO A 380 -13.94 36.84 11.18
CA PRO A 380 -12.56 36.47 11.49
C PRO A 380 -11.96 37.26 12.66
N GLY A 381 -11.37 36.54 13.62
CA GLY A 381 -10.51 37.10 14.66
C GLY A 381 -9.03 36.97 14.26
N SER A 382 -8.39 38.10 13.99
CA SER A 382 -6.97 38.23 13.69
C SER A 382 -6.09 37.95 14.90
N LEU A 383 -5.11 37.05 14.81
CA LEU A 383 -3.85 37.13 15.58
C LEU A 383 -2.68 36.56 14.76
N LEU A 384 -1.60 37.34 14.75
CA LEU A 384 -0.35 37.12 14.03
C LEU A 384 0.65 36.27 14.83
N SER A 385 1.49 35.55 14.06
CA SER A 385 2.92 35.27 14.28
C SER A 385 3.35 34.30 15.39
N GLY A 386 4.06 33.24 14.97
CA GLY A 386 5.15 32.65 15.75
C GLY A 386 5.51 31.21 15.37
N GLY A 387 6.66 31.02 14.72
CA GLY A 387 7.39 29.73 14.70
C GLY A 387 7.43 29.03 13.34
N SER A 388 8.38 29.42 12.49
CA SER A 388 8.89 28.56 11.42
C SER A 388 9.75 27.48 12.07
N TYR A 389 9.22 26.27 12.19
CA TYR A 389 10.03 25.09 12.48
C TYR A 389 10.28 24.36 11.17
N ASP A 390 11.54 24.41 10.75
CA ASP A 390 12.08 23.71 9.60
C ASP A 390 12.38 22.27 10.06
N TYR A 391 11.56 21.32 9.63
CA TYR A 391 11.76 19.88 9.89
C TYR A 391 11.50 19.11 8.60
N ASP A 392 12.40 19.26 7.63
CA ASP A 392 12.39 18.51 6.37
C ASP A 392 13.68 17.66 6.31
N LYS A 393 13.62 16.40 6.77
CA LYS A 393 14.62 15.35 6.44
C LYS A 393 14.29 13.90 6.85
N GLU A 394 13.03 13.55 7.11
CA GLU A 394 12.67 12.18 7.56
C GLU A 394 12.06 11.26 6.49
N ASP A 395 12.07 11.67 5.22
CA ASP A 395 11.79 10.77 4.11
C ASP A 395 13.13 10.30 3.55
N ILE A 396 13.35 8.97 3.46
CA ILE A 396 14.58 8.39 2.92
C ILE A 396 14.76 8.93 1.48
N PRO A 397 15.84 9.69 1.19
CA PRO A 397 16.08 10.18 -0.16
C PRO A 397 16.20 9.01 -1.15
N ILE A 398 15.69 9.18 -2.37
CA ILE A 398 15.78 8.20 -3.46
C ILE A 398 17.23 7.79 -3.75
N GLU A 399 18.17 8.66 -3.42
CA GLU A 399 19.60 8.40 -3.51
C GLU A 399 20.16 7.93 -2.15
N ASP A 400 20.22 6.61 -1.98
CA ASP A 400 21.35 6.00 -1.29
C ASP A 400 22.60 6.22 -2.18
N VAL A 401 23.13 7.45 -2.27
CA VAL A 401 24.51 7.64 -2.71
C VAL A 401 25.39 7.18 -1.56
N GLU A 402 25.69 5.88 -1.55
CA GLU A 402 26.88 5.22 -1.00
C GLU A 402 26.56 3.74 -0.77
N ASP A 403 26.61 2.94 -1.85
CA ASP A 403 26.83 1.50 -1.79
C ASP A 403 27.62 1.12 -3.05
N ALA A 404 28.70 1.85 -3.32
CA ALA A 404 29.63 1.58 -4.41
C ALA A 404 30.65 0.46 -4.06
N ASP A 405 30.59 -0.10 -2.85
CA ASP A 405 31.59 -1.04 -2.34
C ASP A 405 31.08 -2.49 -2.15
N GLU A 406 30.02 -2.91 -2.86
CA GLU A 406 29.70 -4.35 -3.02
C GLU A 406 30.17 -4.86 -4.40
N LEU A 407 31.48 -4.74 -4.66
CA LEU A 407 32.19 -5.53 -5.67
C LEU A 407 33.50 -6.01 -5.06
N GLU A 408 33.44 -7.14 -4.35
CA GLU A 408 34.47 -8.21 -4.27
C GLU A 408 34.21 -9.08 -3.04
N GLU A 409 33.35 -10.10 -3.19
CA GLU A 409 33.62 -11.39 -2.53
C GLU A 409 33.51 -12.44 -3.64
N THR A 410 34.66 -12.72 -4.24
CA THR A 410 34.88 -13.88 -5.10
C THR A 410 34.68 -15.16 -4.30
N ASP A 411 34.04 -16.13 -4.95
CA ASP A 411 34.05 -17.55 -4.60
C ASP A 411 35.43 -17.98 -4.07
N ASP A 412 35.47 -18.48 -2.85
CA ASP A 412 36.43 -19.52 -2.47
C ASP A 412 35.63 -20.73 -1.98
N ALA A 413 35.37 -21.61 -2.94
CA ALA A 413 35.13 -23.01 -2.69
C ALA A 413 36.48 -23.70 -2.43
N GLU A 414 36.59 -24.39 -1.28
CA GLU A 414 37.47 -25.53 -0.94
C GLU A 414 37.41 -25.67 0.60
N ILE A 415 37.02 -26.77 1.27
CA ILE A 415 37.02 -28.22 1.03
C ILE A 415 35.78 -28.83 1.72
#